data_AF-A0A2X3U774-F1
#
_entry.id   AF-A0A2X3U774-F1
#
_cell.length_a   1.000
_cell.length_b   1.000
_cell.length_c   1.000
_cell.angle_alpha   90.00
_cell.angle_beta   90.00
_cell.angle_gamma   90.00
#
_symmetry.space_group_name_H-M   'P 1'
#
loop_
_entity.id
_entity.type
_entity.pdbx_description
1 polymer ?
#
loop_
_entity_poly.entity_id
_entity_poly.type
_entity_poly.pdbx_seq_one_letter_code
_entity_poly.pdbx_strand_id
1 'polypeptide(L)'
;MANNHHIRSLVACAIQFKKDFDKMEGGIPALDNITELILYINQTMVLSDKVKSKLDDIDTKCLIYRDVCRKPDISDSKRRDLFKDVAIDFIATSRKHNILDL
;
A
#
# COMPACT_ATOMS: atom_id res chain seq x y z
N MET A 1 -6.21 22.64 -9.57
CA MET A 1 -4.76 22.35 -9.51
C MET A 1 -4.44 21.18 -8.57
N ALA A 2 -5.05 21.09 -7.37
CA ALA A 2 -4.84 19.98 -6.44
C ALA A 2 -5.07 18.58 -7.04
N ASN A 3 -6.15 18.38 -7.83
CA ASN A 3 -6.47 17.06 -8.39
C ASN A 3 -5.36 16.50 -9.32
N ASN A 4 -4.69 17.37 -10.09
CA ASN A 4 -3.61 16.94 -10.99
C ASN A 4 -2.34 16.55 -10.22
N HIS A 5 -2.09 17.20 -9.07
CA HIS A 5 -1.01 16.82 -8.18
C HIS A 5 -1.26 15.44 -7.56
N HIS A 6 -2.45 15.22 -6.98
CA HIS A 6 -2.80 13.94 -6.36
C HIS A 6 -2.80 12.78 -7.35
N ILE A 7 -3.27 12.98 -8.59
CA ILE A 7 -3.20 11.95 -9.64
C ILE A 7 -1.74 11.62 -10.01
N ARG A 8 -0.85 12.62 -10.11
CA ARG A 8 0.57 12.36 -10.37
C ARG A 8 1.22 11.57 -9.24
N SER A 9 0.92 11.92 -8.00
CA SER A 9 1.42 11.18 -6.84
C SER A 9 0.87 9.75 -6.81
N LEU A 10 -0.43 9.56 -7.09
CA LEU A 10 -1.04 8.24 -7.21
C LEU A 10 -0.28 7.36 -8.21
N VAL A 11 -0.01 7.88 -9.41
CA VAL A 11 0.72 7.14 -10.45
C VAL A 11 2.15 6.83 -10.02
N ALA A 12 2.83 7.78 -9.37
CA ALA A 12 4.19 7.58 -8.87
C ALA A 12 4.24 6.47 -7.80
N CYS A 13 3.34 6.50 -6.81
CA CYS A 13 3.22 5.47 -5.78
C CYS A 13 2.87 4.11 -6.40
N ALA A 14 1.97 4.06 -7.38
CA ALA A 14 1.59 2.80 -8.05
C ALA A 14 2.78 2.16 -8.80
N ILE A 15 3.57 2.99 -9.49
CA ILE A 15 4.81 2.54 -10.16
C ILE A 15 5.82 2.04 -9.13
N GLN A 16 5.99 2.76 -8.01
CA GLN A 16 6.91 2.35 -6.96
C GLN A 16 6.44 1.04 -6.31
N PHE A 17 5.14 0.90 -6.05
CA PHE A 17 4.54 -0.30 -5.47
C PHE A 17 4.81 -1.53 -6.34
N LYS A 18 4.64 -1.39 -7.66
CA LYS A 18 4.95 -2.45 -8.62
C LYS A 18 6.43 -2.85 -8.56
N LYS A 19 7.35 -1.88 -8.49
CA LYS A 19 8.79 -2.16 -8.36
C LYS A 19 9.11 -2.87 -7.04
N ASP A 20 8.52 -2.40 -5.94
CA ASP A 20 8.71 -2.99 -4.61
C ASP A 20 8.22 -4.45 -4.60
N PHE A 21 7.06 -4.68 -5.22
CA PHE A 21 6.45 -6.00 -5.34
C PHE A 21 7.28 -6.95 -6.22
N ASP A 22 7.67 -6.52 -7.42
CA ASP A 22 8.41 -7.35 -8.38
C ASP A 22 9.78 -7.79 -7.84
N LYS A 23 10.43 -6.91 -7.06
CA LYS A 23 11.73 -7.19 -6.43
C LYS A 23 11.61 -7.78 -5.03
N MET A 24 10.40 -7.83 -4.48
CA MET A 24 10.16 -8.12 -3.07
C MET A 24 11.04 -7.24 -2.17
N GLU A 25 11.17 -5.95 -2.50
CA GLU A 25 11.78 -4.95 -1.63
C GLU A 25 10.82 -4.76 -0.44
N GLY A 26 11.12 -5.42 0.69
CA GLY A 26 10.29 -5.37 1.90
C GLY A 26 10.74 -4.30 2.88
N GLY A 27 10.04 -4.22 4.02
CA GLY A 27 10.39 -3.32 5.11
C GLY A 27 9.64 -2.00 5.08
N ILE A 28 10.12 -1.04 5.87
CA ILE A 28 9.40 0.21 6.17
C ILE A 28 9.06 1.00 4.90
N PRO A 29 9.99 1.26 3.95
CA PRO A 29 9.66 2.06 2.76
C PRO A 29 8.55 1.47 1.90
N ALA A 30 8.53 0.15 1.73
CA ALA A 30 7.53 -0.54 0.91
C ALA A 30 6.14 -0.55 1.59
N LEU A 31 6.10 -0.65 2.92
CA LEU A 31 4.86 -0.50 3.70
C LEU A 31 4.34 0.94 3.63
N ASP A 32 5.22 1.93 3.82
CA ASP A 32 4.88 3.36 3.75
C ASP A 32 4.33 3.70 2.34
N ASN A 33 4.91 3.15 1.28
CA ASN A 33 4.41 3.33 -0.09
C ASN A 33 2.98 2.80 -0.30
N ILE A 34 2.59 1.68 0.32
CA ILE A 34 1.19 1.20 0.30
C ILE A 34 0.27 2.20 1.02
N THR A 35 0.69 2.73 2.18
CA THR A 35 -0.11 3.74 2.91
C THR A 35 -0.33 5.01 2.09
N GLU A 36 0.71 5.50 1.41
CA GLU A 36 0.61 6.65 0.51
C GLU A 36 -0.30 6.36 -0.69
N LEU A 37 -0.21 5.16 -1.25
CA LEU A 37 -1.07 4.76 -2.36
C LEU A 37 -2.55 4.76 -1.95
N ILE A 38 -2.87 4.22 -0.77
CA ILE A 38 -4.23 4.25 -0.19
C ILE A 38 -4.70 5.70 0.02
N LEU A 39 -3.85 6.56 0.57
CA LEU A 39 -4.16 7.97 0.77
C LEU A 39 -4.53 8.65 -0.56
N TYR A 40 -3.72 8.47 -1.61
CA TYR A 40 -3.98 9.10 -2.90
C TYR A 40 -5.20 8.50 -3.62
N ILE A 41 -5.47 7.20 -3.46
CA ILE A 41 -6.72 6.58 -3.93
C ILE A 41 -7.93 7.28 -3.28
N ASN A 42 -7.93 7.44 -1.96
CA ASN A 42 -9.01 8.08 -1.22
C ASN A 42 -9.21 9.55 -1.60
N GLN A 43 -8.15 10.24 -2.05
CA GLN A 43 -8.20 11.64 -2.49
C GLN A 43 -8.62 11.82 -3.96
N THR A 44 -8.43 10.81 -4.80
CA THR A 44 -8.62 10.91 -6.26
C THR A 44 -9.83 10.15 -6.78
N MET A 45 -10.34 9.17 -6.03
CA MET A 45 -11.43 8.29 -6.43
C MET A 45 -12.66 8.43 -5.52
N VAL A 46 -13.85 8.30 -6.09
CA VAL A 46 -15.09 8.21 -5.32
C VAL A 46 -15.33 6.76 -4.94
N LEU A 47 -15.04 6.42 -3.68
CA LEU A 47 -15.18 5.07 -3.14
C LEU A 47 -16.38 4.97 -2.19
N SER A 48 -17.04 3.81 -2.19
CA SER A 48 -18.03 3.48 -1.16
C SER A 48 -17.38 3.34 0.21
N ASP A 49 -18.12 3.60 1.28
CA ASP A 49 -17.62 3.48 2.67
C ASP A 49 -17.11 2.06 2.98
N LYS A 50 -17.73 1.04 2.39
CA LYS A 50 -17.28 -0.34 2.50
C LYS A 50 -15.89 -0.57 1.89
N VAL A 51 -15.56 0.13 0.80
CA VAL A 51 -14.24 0.03 0.18
C VAL A 51 -13.22 0.82 1.00
N LYS A 52 -13.57 2.03 1.45
CA LYS A 52 -12.71 2.83 2.33
C LYS A 52 -12.32 2.07 3.61
N SER A 53 -13.30 1.50 4.31
CA SER A 53 -13.06 0.69 5.50
C SER A 53 -12.08 -0.47 5.25
N LYS A 54 -12.12 -1.11 4.08
CA LYS A 54 -11.16 -2.17 3.75
C LYS A 54 -9.75 -1.64 3.47
N LEU A 55 -9.66 -0.47 2.85
CA LEU A 55 -8.37 0.20 2.67
C LEU A 55 -7.81 0.65 4.02
N ASP A 56 -8.65 1.13 4.93
CA ASP A 56 -8.27 1.51 6.30
C ASP A 56 -7.77 0.29 7.11
N ASP A 57 -8.39 -0.88 6.94
CA ASP A 57 -7.91 -2.13 7.54
C ASP A 57 -6.49 -2.49 7.05
N ILE A 58 -6.24 -2.32 5.75
CA ILE A 58 -4.92 -2.56 5.13
C ILE A 58 -3.90 -1.52 5.60
N ASP A 59 -4.28 -0.24 5.65
CA ASP A 59 -3.43 0.84 6.15
C ASP A 59 -3.03 0.60 7.61
N THR A 60 -4.00 0.20 8.44
CA THR A 60 -3.75 -0.21 9.84
C THR A 60 -2.76 -1.37 9.91
N LYS A 61 -2.90 -2.38 9.02
CA LYS A 61 -1.97 -3.51 8.94
C LYS A 61 -0.56 -3.07 8.54
N CYS A 62 -0.41 -2.12 7.60
CA CYS A 62 0.87 -1.50 7.26
C CYS A 62 1.54 -0.87 8.49
N LEU A 63 0.79 -0.06 9.26
CA LEU A 63 1.30 0.62 10.44
C LEU A 63 1.79 -0.36 11.51
N ILE A 64 1.03 -1.43 11.76
CA ILE A 64 1.43 -2.50 12.69
C ILE A 64 2.72 -3.17 12.19
N TYR A 65 2.81 -3.53 10.91
CA TYR A 65 3.97 -4.21 10.35
C TYR A 65 5.20 -3.31 10.28
N ARG A 66 5.01 -2.01 10.11
CA ARG A 66 6.06 -1.01 10.18
C ARG A 66 6.70 -0.99 11.56
N ASP A 67 5.89 -1.04 12.62
CA ASP A 67 6.39 -1.10 13.99
C ASP A 67 7.12 -2.42 14.29
N VAL A 68 6.70 -3.53 13.68
CA VAL A 68 7.48 -4.77 13.70
C VAL A 68 8.81 -4.57 12.98
N CYS A 69 8.83 -4.03 11.76
CA CYS A 69 10.04 -3.85 10.95
C CYS A 69 11.11 -2.95 11.61
N ARG A 70 10.70 -2.04 12.51
CA ARG A 70 11.59 -1.16 13.29
C ARG A 70 12.41 -1.89 14.33
N LYS A 71 12.00 -3.09 14.75
CA LYS A 71 12.75 -3.86 15.75
C LYS A 71 14.10 -4.31 15.18
N PRO A 72 15.19 -4.22 15.96
CA PRO A 72 16.54 -4.47 15.47
C PRO A 72 16.81 -5.95 15.14
N ASP A 73 16.04 -6.87 15.71
CA ASP A 73 16.16 -8.32 15.57
C ASP A 73 15.33 -8.89 14.41
N ILE A 74 14.57 -8.05 13.70
CA ILE A 74 13.75 -8.51 12.59
C ILE A 74 14.61 -8.74 11.35
N SER A 75 14.56 -9.99 10.86
CA SER A 75 15.26 -10.40 9.65
C SER A 75 14.67 -9.76 8.40
N ASP A 76 15.49 -9.57 7.37
CA ASP A 76 15.02 -9.07 6.08
C ASP A 76 14.02 -10.03 5.42
N SER A 77 14.14 -11.34 5.65
CA SER A 77 13.11 -12.30 5.20
C SER A 77 11.76 -12.00 5.81
N LYS A 78 11.71 -11.74 7.14
CA LYS A 78 10.47 -11.40 7.82
C LYS A 78 9.89 -10.08 7.33
N ARG A 79 10.73 -9.07 7.06
CA ARG A 79 10.28 -7.79 6.47
C ARG A 79 9.63 -7.97 5.10
N ARG A 80 10.20 -8.85 4.26
CA ARG A 80 9.62 -9.20 2.96
C ARG A 80 8.30 -9.96 3.10
N ASP A 81 8.22 -10.90 4.03
CA ASP A 81 6.98 -11.66 4.25
C ASP A 81 5.84 -10.74 4.72
N LEU A 82 6.12 -9.81 5.63
CA LEU A 82 5.15 -8.82 6.11
C LEU A 82 4.67 -7.90 4.97
N PHE A 83 5.59 -7.39 4.16
CA PHE A 83 5.23 -6.59 2.99
C PHE A 83 4.37 -7.40 2.00
N LYS A 84 4.78 -8.62 1.67
CA LYS A 84 4.07 -9.48 0.72
C LYS A 84 2.64 -9.78 1.18
N ASP A 85 2.45 -10.05 2.47
CA ASP A 85 1.14 -10.28 3.07
C ASP A 85 0.19 -9.09 2.85
N VAL A 86 0.63 -7.86 3.16
CA VAL A 86 -0.17 -6.65 2.91
C VAL A 86 -0.35 -6.36 1.41
N ALA A 87 0.71 -6.53 0.61
CA ALA A 87 0.64 -6.28 -0.83
C ALA A 87 -0.40 -7.18 -1.51
N ILE A 88 -0.50 -8.45 -1.09
CA ILE A 88 -1.54 -9.37 -1.58
C ILE A 88 -2.94 -8.89 -1.19
N ASP A 89 -3.15 -8.48 0.07
CA ASP A 89 -4.43 -7.94 0.52
C ASP A 89 -4.85 -6.69 -0.27
N PHE A 90 -3.89 -5.81 -0.54
CA PHE A 90 -4.08 -4.59 -1.31
C PHE A 90 -4.43 -4.88 -2.78
N ILE A 91 -3.69 -5.78 -3.45
CA ILE A 91 -3.97 -6.19 -4.83
C ILE A 91 -5.34 -6.86 -4.92
N ALA A 92 -5.64 -7.78 -4.00
CA ALA A 92 -6.92 -8.47 -3.96
C ALA A 92 -8.10 -7.50 -3.77
N THR A 93 -7.95 -6.53 -2.86
CA THR A 93 -8.95 -5.49 -2.62
C THR A 93 -9.11 -4.57 -3.84
N SER A 94 -8.00 -4.17 -4.47
CA SER A 94 -8.00 -3.32 -5.66
C SER A 94 -8.73 -3.98 -6.83
N ARG A 95 -8.42 -5.25 -7.13
CA ARG A 95 -9.07 -6.01 -8.20
C ARG A 95 -10.54 -6.28 -7.90
N LYS A 96 -10.87 -6.68 -6.66
CA LYS A 96 -12.25 -7.01 -6.28
C LYS A 96 -13.21 -5.82 -6.40
N HIS A 97 -12.72 -4.61 -6.18
CA HIS A 97 -13.54 -3.39 -6.19
C HIS A 97 -13.21 -2.44 -7.33
N ASN A 98 -12.47 -2.89 -8.34
CA ASN A 98 -12.08 -2.12 -9.53
C ASN A 98 -11.44 -0.75 -9.19
N ILE A 99 -10.52 -0.73 -8.22
CA ILE A 99 -9.80 0.48 -7.79
C ILE A 99 -8.62 0.75 -8.73
N LEU A 100 -7.74 -0.23 -8.88
CA LEU A 100 -6.58 -0.19 -9.76
C LEU A 100 -6.41 -1.55 -10.45
N ASP A 101 -5.93 -1.54 -11.69
CA ASP A 101 -5.52 -2.72 -12.43
C ASP A 101 -4.01 -2.95 -12.23
N LEU A 102 -3.69 -3.78 -11.23
CA LEU A 102 -2.33 -4.06 -10.73
C LEU A 102 -1.93 -5.51 -10.99
#